data_AF-A0A2D5ZV84-F1
#
_entry.id   AF-A0A2D5ZV84-F1
#
_cell.length_a   1.000
_cell.length_b   1.000
_cell.length_c   1.000
_cell.angle_alpha   90.00
_cell.angle_beta   90.00
_cell.angle_gamma   90.00
#
_symmetry.space_group_name_H-M   'P 1'
#
loop_
_entity.id
_entity.type
_entity.pdbx_description
1 polymer ?
#
loop_
_entity_poly.entity_id
_entity_poly.type
_entity_poly.pdbx_seq_one_letter_code
_entity_poly.pdbx_strand_id
1 'polypeptide(L)'
;MTSPYCCFLVVTPGQESLALSELKSKFLQKDYQAETLRGGVQLTTDNLALVYSLNHYLKIPTRILLRLSQFRSTDGVHFYKQVEGLPWSQILCGKSVRWRVTSRSSRLNNAKYLESKAQEALDAYVKKHPLKKGARSFDIQEIFIRVFRDEVEISLDTTGDPLYRRGLKKLSVEAPMRESHAAACLTEMNFFESGAQLLDPFCGSGTVLFEAATFFQKIKSRAFTYQGFRKNFAVTAAYKVELKQPDLRLIGSDVSPTAIQAATGNAESAKVEVDFKVKSAEDYTSGDIGEPLMVLSNPPYGDRVGLESDGATMHEVIEKLLMTLQPMKAGFLLPTKFQPKSLQGYKVKRPLSFKNGGIDVNLFVYTRGGR
;
A
#
# COMPACT_ATOMS: atom_id res chain seq x y z
N MET A 1 17.21 -7.10 -21.10
CA MET A 1 17.14 -5.76 -20.45
C MET A 1 18.49 -5.47 -19.85
N THR A 2 19.07 -4.33 -20.21
CA THR A 2 20.32 -3.83 -19.63
C THR A 2 20.00 -2.92 -18.46
N SER A 3 20.82 -2.92 -17.42
CA SER A 3 20.70 -1.93 -16.37
C SER A 3 21.07 -0.53 -16.92
N PRO A 4 20.59 0.55 -16.30
CA PRO A 4 19.80 0.57 -15.06
C PRO A 4 18.35 0.11 -15.27
N TYR A 5 17.78 -0.58 -14.27
CA TYR A 5 16.37 -0.95 -14.22
C TYR A 5 15.55 0.19 -13.62
N CYS A 6 14.48 0.58 -14.30
CA CYS A 6 13.50 1.54 -13.80
C CYS A 6 12.23 0.80 -13.35
N CYS A 7 11.74 1.08 -12.15
CA CYS A 7 10.45 0.60 -11.69
C CYS A 7 9.60 1.73 -11.09
N PHE A 8 8.29 1.50 -11.08
CA PHE A 8 7.31 2.44 -10.56
C PHE A 8 6.50 1.78 -9.45
N LEU A 9 6.63 2.31 -8.25
CA LEU A 9 5.88 1.93 -7.06
C LEU A 9 4.53 2.66 -7.09
N VAL A 10 3.47 1.97 -7.51
CA VAL A 10 2.14 2.56 -7.63
C VAL A 10 1.54 2.77 -6.24
N VAL A 11 1.16 3.99 -5.90
CA VAL A 11 0.54 4.34 -4.60
C VAL A 11 -0.79 5.04 -4.81
N THR A 12 -1.58 5.16 -3.75
CA THR A 12 -2.74 6.05 -3.77
C THR A 12 -2.26 7.51 -3.78
N PRO A 13 -2.77 8.37 -4.70
CA PRO A 13 -2.37 9.77 -4.75
C PRO A 13 -2.47 10.46 -3.38
N GLY A 14 -1.44 11.23 -3.03
CA GLY A 14 -1.25 11.82 -1.70
C GLY A 14 -0.33 11.01 -0.78
N GLN A 15 -0.02 9.75 -1.11
CA GLN A 15 0.82 8.85 -0.30
C GLN A 15 2.24 8.65 -0.87
N GLU A 16 2.63 9.43 -1.88
CA GLU A 16 3.92 9.31 -2.58
C GLU A 16 5.12 9.52 -1.63
N SER A 17 5.10 10.59 -0.86
CA SER A 17 6.17 10.91 0.11
C SER A 17 6.29 9.84 1.20
N LEU A 18 5.16 9.27 1.61
CA LEU A 18 5.11 8.22 2.63
C LEU A 18 5.69 6.91 2.11
N ALA A 19 5.38 6.52 0.88
CA ALA A 19 5.99 5.36 0.24
C ALA A 19 7.50 5.56 0.02
N LEU A 20 7.94 6.77 -0.31
CA LEU A 20 9.37 7.09 -0.40
C LEU A 20 10.05 7.01 0.97
N SER A 21 9.38 7.45 2.03
CA SER A 21 9.86 7.33 3.41
C SER A 21 10.02 5.87 3.82
N GLU A 22 8.99 5.04 3.58
CA GLU A 22 9.02 3.59 3.82
C GLU A 22 10.17 2.90 3.06
N LEU A 23 10.33 3.23 1.78
CA LEU A 23 11.41 2.69 0.95
C LEU A 23 12.76 2.99 1.61
N LYS A 24 13.00 4.24 2.02
CA LYS A 24 14.25 4.67 2.64
C LYS A 24 14.48 4.06 4.03
N SER A 25 13.44 3.78 4.79
CA SER A 25 13.57 3.16 6.13
C SER A 25 13.87 1.66 6.07
N LYS A 26 13.45 0.98 5.00
CA LYS A 26 13.64 -0.47 4.82
C LYS A 26 14.85 -0.83 3.96
N PHE A 27 15.19 -0.03 2.96
CA PHE A 27 16.25 -0.32 1.98
C PHE A 27 17.47 0.57 2.22
N LEU A 28 18.23 0.24 3.26
CA LEU A 28 19.33 1.10 3.76
C LEU A 28 20.58 1.15 2.88
N GLN A 29 20.79 0.17 2.01
CA GLN A 29 22.00 0.07 1.18
C GLN A 29 22.08 1.17 0.10
N LYS A 30 20.94 1.82 -0.22
CA LYS A 30 20.85 2.98 -1.14
C LYS A 30 21.52 2.75 -2.51
N ASP A 31 21.57 1.52 -3.00
CA ASP A 31 21.96 1.14 -4.37
C ASP A 31 20.85 1.46 -5.40
N TYR A 32 20.12 2.56 -5.18
CA TYR A 32 19.03 3.03 -6.01
C TYR A 32 18.86 4.55 -5.90
N GLN A 33 18.30 5.15 -6.95
CA GLN A 33 17.77 6.52 -6.93
C GLN A 33 16.24 6.44 -6.91
N ALA A 34 15.59 7.29 -6.12
CA ALA A 34 14.13 7.31 -6.05
C ALA A 34 13.56 8.73 -5.90
N GLU A 35 12.50 9.01 -6.64
CA GLU A 35 11.79 10.30 -6.64
C GLU A 35 10.27 10.10 -6.63
N THR A 36 9.56 11.05 -6.03
CA THR A 36 8.08 11.02 -6.05
C THR A 36 7.56 11.60 -7.34
N LEU A 37 6.69 10.85 -8.02
CA LEU A 37 5.92 11.31 -9.17
C LEU A 37 4.44 11.15 -8.86
N ARG A 38 3.55 11.87 -9.56
CA ARG A 38 2.12 11.74 -9.30
C ARG A 38 1.64 10.28 -9.39
N GLY A 39 1.08 9.77 -8.30
CA GLY A 39 0.56 8.41 -8.18
C GLY A 39 1.61 7.34 -7.88
N GLY A 40 2.85 7.70 -7.55
CA GLY A 40 3.86 6.71 -7.17
C GLY A 40 5.25 7.24 -6.85
N VAL A 41 6.17 6.31 -6.74
CA VAL A 41 7.61 6.59 -6.62
C VAL A 41 8.29 5.93 -7.82
N GLN A 42 9.09 6.67 -8.55
CA GLN A 42 9.98 6.11 -9.57
C GLN A 42 11.29 5.73 -8.89
N LEU A 43 11.76 4.51 -9.15
CA LEU A 43 13.01 3.98 -8.61
C LEU A 43 13.88 3.47 -9.76
N THR A 44 15.15 3.86 -9.76
CA THR A 44 16.16 3.38 -10.70
C THR A 44 17.29 2.68 -9.95
N THR A 45 17.69 1.48 -10.39
CA THR A 45 18.73 0.66 -9.74
C THR A 45 19.42 -0.26 -10.75
N ASP A 46 20.68 -0.62 -10.50
CA ASP A 46 21.36 -1.68 -11.26
C ASP A 46 21.05 -3.09 -10.74
N ASN A 47 20.30 -3.19 -9.64
CA ASN A 47 20.05 -4.44 -8.93
C ASN A 47 18.62 -4.94 -9.15
N LEU A 48 18.44 -5.87 -10.08
CA LEU A 48 17.12 -6.46 -10.33
C LEU A 48 16.56 -7.22 -9.11
N ALA A 49 17.44 -7.74 -8.23
CA ALA A 49 17.03 -8.45 -7.01
C ALA A 49 16.33 -7.50 -6.04
N LEU A 50 16.82 -6.26 -5.96
CA LEU A 50 16.21 -5.18 -5.21
C LEU A 50 14.77 -4.98 -5.70
N VAL A 51 14.57 -4.80 -7.01
CA VAL A 51 13.24 -4.57 -7.60
C VAL A 51 12.23 -5.63 -7.18
N TYR A 52 12.60 -6.92 -7.22
CA TYR A 52 11.67 -7.98 -6.80
C TYR A 52 11.45 -8.01 -5.30
N SER A 53 12.49 -7.74 -4.51
CA SER A 53 12.36 -7.71 -3.07
C SER A 53 11.39 -6.61 -2.59
N LEU A 54 11.22 -5.52 -3.33
CA LEU A 54 10.23 -4.47 -3.01
C LEU A 54 8.82 -5.06 -2.76
N ASN A 55 8.40 -6.05 -3.57
CA ASN A 55 7.12 -6.73 -3.42
C ASN A 55 6.94 -7.42 -2.06
N HIS A 56 8.03 -7.86 -1.44
CA HIS A 56 8.01 -8.58 -0.18
C HIS A 56 8.06 -7.69 1.04
N TYR A 57 8.57 -6.46 0.92
CA TYR A 57 8.92 -5.65 2.08
C TYR A 57 8.13 -4.34 2.18
N LEU A 58 7.63 -3.81 1.07
CA LEU A 58 6.84 -2.57 1.08
C LEU A 58 5.37 -2.85 1.35
N LYS A 59 4.74 -1.95 2.11
CA LYS A 59 3.38 -2.03 2.63
C LYS A 59 2.51 -0.93 2.04
N ILE A 60 3.04 0.26 1.79
CA ILE A 60 2.27 1.40 1.25
C ILE A 60 1.98 1.25 -0.24
N PRO A 61 2.95 0.89 -1.11
CA PRO A 61 2.66 0.64 -2.51
C PRO A 61 1.60 -0.44 -2.72
N THR A 62 0.81 -0.27 -3.77
CA THR A 62 -0.22 -1.20 -4.20
C THR A 62 0.30 -2.17 -5.26
N ARG A 63 1.27 -1.75 -6.08
CA ARG A 63 1.91 -2.55 -7.13
C ARG A 63 3.33 -2.05 -7.40
N ILE A 64 4.18 -2.94 -7.87
CA ILE A 64 5.55 -2.67 -8.32
C ILE A 64 5.61 -3.01 -9.81
N LEU A 65 5.74 -1.99 -10.65
CA LEU A 65 5.78 -2.13 -12.11
C LEU A 65 7.22 -1.97 -12.60
N LEU A 66 7.76 -2.95 -13.31
CA LEU A 66 9.09 -2.84 -13.94
C LEU A 66 8.95 -2.24 -15.34
N ARG A 67 9.58 -1.10 -15.60
CA ARG A 67 9.51 -0.42 -16.90
C ARG A 67 10.30 -1.22 -17.93
N LEU A 68 9.62 -1.62 -19.01
CA LEU A 68 10.21 -2.32 -20.15
C LEU A 68 10.67 -1.34 -21.24
N SER A 69 9.88 -0.30 -21.48
CA SER A 69 10.14 0.69 -22.51
C SER A 69 9.43 2.00 -22.22
N GLN A 70 10.02 3.09 -22.71
CA GLN A 70 9.43 4.43 -22.73
C GLN A 70 9.78 5.11 -24.05
N PHE A 71 8.78 5.64 -24.74
CA PHE A 71 8.96 6.31 -26.02
C PHE A 71 7.77 7.21 -26.32
N ARG A 72 7.99 8.24 -27.14
CA ARG A 72 6.90 9.06 -27.66
C ARG A 72 6.26 8.41 -28.88
N SER A 73 4.94 8.37 -28.97
CA SER A 73 4.23 7.89 -30.15
C SER A 73 2.90 8.59 -30.37
N THR A 74 2.66 8.99 -31.62
CA THR A 74 1.41 9.65 -32.05
C THR A 74 0.57 8.81 -33.00
N ASP A 75 1.11 7.70 -33.49
CA ASP A 75 0.46 6.82 -34.46
C ASP A 75 0.63 5.34 -34.09
N GLY A 76 -0.30 4.51 -34.59
CA GLY A 76 -0.36 3.09 -34.25
C GLY A 76 0.75 2.26 -34.89
N VAL A 77 1.35 2.73 -35.99
CA VAL A 77 2.43 2.02 -36.70
C VAL A 77 3.73 2.10 -35.91
N HIS A 78 4.09 3.30 -35.44
CA HIS A 78 5.24 3.48 -34.57
C HIS A 78 5.06 2.73 -33.25
N PHE A 79 3.87 2.84 -32.62
CA PHE A 79 3.54 2.08 -31.41
C PHE A 79 3.72 0.57 -31.62
N TYR A 80 3.14 0.01 -32.69
CA TYR A 80 3.28 -1.41 -33.02
C TYR A 80 4.74 -1.84 -33.13
N LYS A 81 5.56 -1.09 -33.87
CA LYS A 81 6.99 -1.40 -34.06
C LYS A 81 7.76 -1.39 -32.74
N GLN A 82 7.47 -0.43 -31.87
CA GLN A 82 8.10 -0.34 -30.55
C GLN A 82 7.70 -1.50 -29.63
N VAL A 83 6.44 -1.94 -29.69
CA VAL A 83 5.97 -3.12 -28.94
C VAL A 83 6.58 -4.41 -29.50
N GLU A 84 6.61 -4.59 -30.83
CA GLU A 84 7.21 -5.76 -31.48
C GLU A 84 8.71 -5.86 -31.17
N GLY A 85 9.42 -4.72 -31.11
CA GLY A 85 10.86 -4.67 -30.86
C GLY A 85 11.30 -5.06 -29.45
N LEU A 86 10.37 -5.22 -28.49
CA LEU A 86 10.73 -5.63 -27.12
C LEU A 86 11.20 -7.09 -27.07
N PRO A 87 12.19 -7.43 -26.23
CA PRO A 87 12.76 -8.77 -26.17
C PRO A 87 11.85 -9.74 -25.38
N TRP A 88 10.60 -9.93 -25.81
CA TRP A 88 9.57 -10.68 -25.08
C TRP A 88 10.00 -12.10 -24.71
N SER A 89 10.84 -12.75 -25.52
CA SER A 89 11.34 -14.10 -25.25
C SER A 89 12.29 -14.18 -24.05
N GLN A 90 12.87 -13.05 -23.63
CA GLN A 90 13.66 -12.93 -22.42
C GLN A 90 12.80 -12.63 -21.18
N ILE A 91 11.60 -12.09 -21.38
CA ILE A 91 10.73 -11.55 -20.33
C ILE A 91 9.64 -12.57 -19.96
N LEU A 92 8.91 -13.03 -20.98
CA LEU A 92 7.68 -13.81 -20.83
C LEU A 92 7.93 -15.32 -20.81
N CYS A 93 7.01 -16.01 -20.13
CA CYS A 93 6.92 -17.45 -20.04
C CYS A 93 5.50 -17.87 -20.47
N GLY A 94 5.36 -18.79 -21.42
CA GLY A 94 4.03 -19.19 -21.92
C GLY A 94 3.42 -18.15 -22.87
N LYS A 95 2.10 -18.22 -23.13
CA LYS A 95 1.44 -17.43 -24.18
C LYS A 95 0.46 -16.36 -23.69
N SER A 96 0.03 -16.41 -22.43
CA SER A 96 -1.10 -15.60 -21.96
C SER A 96 -0.64 -14.29 -21.33
N VAL A 97 -0.82 -13.20 -22.08
CA VAL A 97 -0.62 -11.83 -21.61
C VAL A 97 -1.98 -11.16 -21.44
N ARG A 98 -2.13 -10.37 -20.39
CA ARG A 98 -3.26 -9.44 -20.23
C ARG A 98 -2.75 -8.01 -20.30
N TRP A 99 -3.26 -7.26 -21.27
CA TRP A 99 -2.93 -5.85 -21.42
C TRP A 99 -3.81 -4.99 -20.52
N ARG A 100 -3.18 -4.00 -19.88
CA ARG A 100 -3.85 -2.96 -19.09
C ARG A 100 -3.48 -1.62 -19.69
N VAL A 101 -4.31 -1.15 -20.61
CA VAL A 101 -4.04 0.07 -21.36
C VAL A 101 -4.81 1.25 -20.77
N THR A 102 -4.10 2.34 -20.53
CA THR A 102 -4.69 3.64 -20.21
C THR A 102 -4.10 4.70 -21.13
N SER A 103 -4.94 5.54 -21.72
CA SER A 103 -4.49 6.67 -22.52
C SER A 103 -5.24 7.93 -22.12
N ARG A 104 -4.50 9.02 -21.92
CA ARG A 104 -5.05 10.34 -21.56
C ARG A 104 -4.27 11.44 -22.26
N SER A 105 -4.97 12.49 -22.69
CA SER A 105 -4.35 13.69 -23.27
C SER A 105 -3.30 13.39 -24.35
N SER A 106 -3.59 12.43 -25.23
CA SER A 106 -2.67 11.93 -26.26
C SER A 106 -3.43 11.67 -27.55
N ARG A 107 -2.74 11.67 -28.70
CA ARG A 107 -3.35 11.35 -30.00
C ARG A 107 -3.84 9.91 -30.05
N LEU A 108 -3.05 8.99 -29.50
CA LEU A 108 -3.43 7.58 -29.35
C LEU A 108 -4.37 7.38 -28.14
N ASN A 109 -5.62 7.86 -28.24
CA ASN A 109 -6.57 7.89 -27.13
C ASN A 109 -7.46 6.63 -26.97
N ASN A 110 -7.51 5.75 -27.97
CA ASN A 110 -8.34 4.54 -27.92
C ASN A 110 -7.58 3.37 -27.28
N ALA A 111 -7.88 3.10 -26.01
CA ALA A 111 -7.23 2.03 -25.24
C ALA A 111 -7.45 0.62 -25.83
N LYS A 112 -8.66 0.31 -26.33
CA LYS A 112 -8.97 -1.00 -26.94
C LYS A 112 -8.19 -1.22 -28.24
N TYR A 113 -8.05 -0.16 -29.04
CA TYR A 113 -7.23 -0.19 -30.25
C TYR A 113 -5.76 -0.47 -29.93
N LEU A 114 -5.20 0.23 -28.93
CA LEU A 114 -3.82 0.01 -28.49
C LEU A 114 -3.59 -1.39 -27.90
N GLU A 115 -4.57 -1.92 -27.17
CA GLU A 115 -4.55 -3.30 -26.67
C GLU A 115 -4.50 -4.31 -27.82
N SER A 116 -5.39 -4.18 -28.82
CA SER A 116 -5.36 -5.03 -30.03
C SER A 116 -4.01 -4.93 -30.75
N LYS A 117 -3.51 -3.71 -30.95
CA LYS A 117 -2.22 -3.48 -31.61
C LYS A 117 -1.04 -4.07 -30.85
N ALA A 118 -1.06 -3.99 -29.52
CA ALA A 118 -0.01 -4.58 -28.69
C ALA A 118 -0.04 -6.11 -28.76
N GLN A 119 -1.23 -6.71 -28.78
CA GLN A 119 -1.39 -8.15 -28.97
C GLN A 119 -0.90 -8.60 -30.36
N GLU A 120 -1.29 -7.91 -31.43
CA GLU A 120 -0.82 -8.20 -32.80
C GLU A 120 0.72 -8.12 -32.90
N ALA A 121 1.34 -7.14 -32.23
CA ALA A 121 2.79 -6.96 -32.21
C ALA A 121 3.49 -8.09 -31.44
N LEU A 122 2.93 -8.49 -30.29
CA LEU A 122 3.42 -9.62 -29.53
C LEU A 122 3.32 -10.93 -30.33
N ASP A 123 2.19 -11.18 -31.00
CA ASP A 123 1.99 -12.39 -31.82
C ASP A 123 3.00 -12.47 -32.97
N ALA A 124 3.27 -11.34 -33.64
CA ALA A 124 4.29 -11.25 -34.69
C ALA A 124 5.70 -11.53 -34.14
N TYR A 125 6.05 -10.99 -32.97
CA TYR A 125 7.32 -11.30 -32.31
C TYR A 125 7.42 -12.79 -31.97
N VAL A 126 6.39 -13.37 -31.34
CA VAL A 126 6.40 -14.76 -30.87
C VAL A 126 6.46 -15.76 -32.04
N LYS A 127 5.89 -15.41 -33.20
CA LYS A 127 6.03 -16.21 -34.43
C LYS A 127 7.50 -16.34 -34.86
N LYS A 128 8.29 -15.28 -34.71
CA LYS A 128 9.74 -15.25 -35.04
C LYS A 128 10.60 -15.80 -33.88
N HIS A 129 10.15 -15.60 -32.65
CA HIS A 129 10.89 -15.93 -31.42
C HIS A 129 10.00 -16.69 -30.43
N PRO A 130 9.82 -18.01 -30.60
CA PRO A 130 8.94 -18.81 -29.76
C PRO A 130 9.24 -18.69 -28.26
N LEU A 131 8.18 -18.50 -27.46
CA LEU A 131 8.28 -18.47 -26.00
C LEU A 131 8.44 -19.90 -25.46
N LYS A 132 9.47 -20.12 -24.65
CA LYS A 132 9.67 -21.36 -23.89
C LYS A 132 8.75 -21.37 -22.66
N LYS A 133 8.41 -22.57 -22.19
CA LYS A 133 7.67 -22.76 -20.94
C LYS A 133 8.50 -22.27 -19.74
N GLY A 134 7.83 -21.58 -18.81
CA GLY A 134 8.41 -21.16 -17.53
C GLY A 134 8.48 -22.30 -16.51
N ALA A 135 9.20 -22.08 -15.41
CA ALA A 135 9.35 -23.06 -14.33
C ALA A 135 8.11 -23.18 -13.43
N ARG A 136 7.21 -22.19 -13.45
CA ARG A 136 5.88 -22.22 -12.82
C ARG A 136 4.84 -21.76 -13.84
N SER A 137 3.68 -22.40 -13.85
CA SER A 137 2.52 -21.95 -14.62
C SER A 137 1.86 -20.78 -13.89
N PHE A 138 2.33 -19.56 -14.14
CA PHE A 138 1.46 -18.40 -13.97
C PHE A 138 0.60 -18.30 -15.23
N ASP A 139 -0.71 -18.42 -15.05
CA ASP A 139 -1.62 -18.53 -16.19
C ASP A 139 -1.74 -17.23 -16.99
N ILE A 140 -1.43 -16.07 -16.40
CA ILE A 140 -1.56 -14.75 -17.04
C ILE A 140 -0.48 -13.80 -16.52
N GLN A 141 0.27 -13.15 -17.42
CA GLN A 141 1.19 -12.06 -17.11
C GLN A 141 0.55 -10.71 -17.47
N GLU A 142 0.46 -9.76 -16.53
CA GLU A 142 -0.12 -8.44 -16.79
C GLU A 142 0.94 -7.45 -17.30
N ILE A 143 0.63 -6.77 -18.40
CA ILE A 143 1.46 -5.70 -18.98
C ILE A 143 0.65 -4.41 -18.99
N PHE A 144 1.22 -3.37 -18.40
CA PHE A 144 0.62 -2.05 -18.31
C PHE A 144 1.16 -1.17 -19.44
N ILE A 145 0.25 -0.55 -20.18
CA ILE A 145 0.58 0.49 -21.15
C ILE A 145 -0.07 1.77 -20.69
N ARG A 146 0.73 2.78 -20.39
CA ARG A 146 0.26 4.12 -20.04
C ARG A 146 0.67 5.08 -21.13
N VAL A 147 -0.30 5.80 -21.69
CA VAL A 147 -0.06 6.85 -22.69
C VAL A 147 -0.52 8.18 -22.11
N PHE A 148 0.40 9.13 -21.96
CA PHE A 148 0.09 10.45 -21.44
C PHE A 148 0.91 11.53 -22.15
N ARG A 149 0.24 12.53 -22.75
CA ARG A 149 0.90 13.56 -23.56
C ARG A 149 1.80 12.98 -24.65
N ASP A 150 1.29 11.95 -25.32
CA ASP A 150 1.98 11.15 -26.35
C ASP A 150 3.19 10.34 -25.87
N GLU A 151 3.55 10.40 -24.58
CA GLU A 151 4.55 9.52 -23.97
C GLU A 151 3.92 8.17 -23.63
N VAL A 152 4.48 7.10 -24.19
CA VAL A 152 4.08 5.71 -23.99
C VAL A 152 5.04 5.05 -23.02
N GLU A 153 4.49 4.44 -21.98
CA GLU A 153 5.22 3.68 -20.98
C GLU A 153 4.69 2.24 -20.98
N ILE A 154 5.57 1.26 -21.25
CA ILE A 154 5.23 -0.16 -21.20
C ILE A 154 5.91 -0.76 -19.98
N SER A 155 5.13 -1.31 -19.06
CA SER A 155 5.63 -1.86 -17.79
C SER A 155 5.09 -3.26 -17.53
N LEU A 156 5.94 -4.12 -16.97
CA LEU A 156 5.60 -5.46 -16.53
C LEU A 156 5.16 -5.46 -15.06
N ASP A 157 4.03 -6.11 -14.76
CA ASP A 157 3.59 -6.25 -13.37
C ASP A 157 4.40 -7.33 -12.64
N THR A 158 5.19 -6.91 -11.65
CA THR A 158 5.96 -7.83 -10.81
C THR A 158 5.16 -8.34 -9.61
N THR A 159 3.97 -7.77 -9.36
CA THR A 159 3.20 -8.00 -8.14
C THR A 159 2.10 -9.05 -8.28
N GLY A 160 1.21 -8.96 -9.30
CA GLY A 160 0.03 -9.82 -9.42
C GLY A 160 -1.20 -9.26 -8.70
N ASP A 161 -1.71 -9.91 -7.65
CA ASP A 161 -2.75 -9.28 -6.83
C ASP A 161 -2.22 -8.00 -6.18
N PRO A 162 -3.04 -6.94 -5.94
CA PRO A 162 -2.56 -5.74 -5.27
C PRO A 162 -1.92 -6.05 -3.91
N LEU A 163 -0.85 -5.33 -3.56
CA LEU A 163 -0.04 -5.57 -2.36
C LEU A 163 -0.86 -5.49 -1.08
N TYR A 164 -1.88 -4.62 -0.99
CA TYR A 164 -2.71 -4.51 0.23
C TYR A 164 -3.34 -5.85 0.63
N ARG A 165 -3.58 -6.76 -0.33
CA ARG A 165 -3.96 -8.16 -0.03
C ARG A 165 -2.75 -8.94 0.50
N ARG A 166 -2.41 -8.81 1.79
CA ARG A 166 -1.23 -9.46 2.38
C ARG A 166 -1.33 -11.00 2.42
N GLY A 167 -2.54 -11.55 2.36
CA GLY A 167 -2.79 -12.98 2.54
C GLY A 167 -2.70 -13.44 4.00
N LEU A 168 -2.83 -12.53 4.96
CA LEU A 168 -2.71 -12.80 6.40
C LEU A 168 -4.05 -12.83 7.13
N LYS A 169 -5.04 -12.03 6.70
CA LYS A 169 -6.36 -12.00 7.34
C LYS A 169 -7.22 -13.18 6.90
N LYS A 170 -7.76 -13.91 7.86
CA LYS A 170 -8.73 -14.98 7.64
C LYS A 170 -10.16 -14.55 7.95
N LEU A 171 -10.32 -13.63 8.91
CA LEU A 171 -11.60 -13.15 9.39
C LEU A 171 -11.71 -11.65 9.10
N SER A 172 -12.75 -11.26 8.36
CA SER A 172 -13.03 -9.86 8.03
C SER A 172 -14.38 -9.45 8.58
N VAL A 173 -14.45 -8.27 9.20
CA VAL A 173 -15.70 -7.56 9.46
C VAL A 173 -16.08 -6.73 8.23
N GLU A 174 -17.27 -6.13 8.24
CA GLU A 174 -17.76 -5.31 7.12
C GLU A 174 -16.87 -4.06 6.91
N ALA A 175 -16.57 -3.74 5.64
CA ALA A 175 -15.86 -2.54 5.19
C ALA A 175 -14.51 -2.19 5.89
N PRO A 176 -13.52 -3.10 5.97
CA PRO A 176 -12.26 -2.81 6.64
C PRO A 176 -11.40 -1.84 5.82
N MET A 177 -10.68 -0.95 6.52
CA MET A 177 -9.62 -0.12 5.95
C MET A 177 -8.61 -0.98 5.19
N ARG A 178 -8.15 -0.51 4.02
CA ARG A 178 -7.08 -1.21 3.28
C ARG A 178 -5.78 -1.17 4.07
N GLU A 179 -5.07 -2.28 4.07
CA GLU A 179 -3.77 -2.48 4.73
C GLU A 179 -2.75 -1.43 4.30
N SER A 180 -2.69 -1.09 3.01
CA SER A 180 -1.78 -0.06 2.48
C SER A 180 -2.07 1.33 3.06
N HIS A 181 -3.34 1.66 3.31
CA HIS A 181 -3.69 2.92 3.93
C HIS A 181 -3.33 2.93 5.41
N ALA A 182 -3.50 1.82 6.12
CA ALA A 182 -3.11 1.73 7.53
C ALA A 182 -1.58 1.91 7.67
N ALA A 183 -0.79 1.27 6.81
CA ALA A 183 0.66 1.48 6.72
C ALA A 183 1.04 2.94 6.42
N ALA A 184 0.29 3.61 5.52
CA ALA A 184 0.50 5.02 5.20
C ALA A 184 0.19 5.91 6.41
N CYS A 185 -0.92 5.68 7.11
CA CYS A 185 -1.28 6.44 8.31
C CYS A 185 -0.26 6.26 9.44
N LEU A 186 0.25 5.05 9.67
CA LEU A 186 1.32 4.80 10.64
C LEU A 186 2.60 5.59 10.32
N THR A 187 2.93 5.68 9.02
CA THR A 187 4.08 6.45 8.53
C THR A 187 3.86 7.96 8.65
N GLU A 188 2.68 8.47 8.28
CA GLU A 188 2.31 9.89 8.47
C GLU A 188 2.35 10.29 9.95
N MET A 189 2.00 9.37 10.83
CA MET A 189 2.05 9.56 12.27
C MET A 189 3.49 9.52 12.83
N ASN A 190 4.52 9.15 12.05
CA ASN A 190 5.88 8.86 12.51
C ASN A 190 5.88 7.90 13.73
N PHE A 191 5.05 6.86 13.66
CA PHE A 191 4.84 5.98 14.80
C PHE A 191 6.11 5.19 15.16
N PHE A 192 6.81 4.65 14.17
CA PHE A 192 7.95 3.75 14.39
C PHE A 192 9.17 4.46 14.98
N GLU A 193 9.28 5.79 14.81
CA GLU A 193 10.33 6.63 15.38
C GLU A 193 9.97 7.18 16.76
N SER A 194 8.72 7.02 17.20
CA SER A 194 8.22 7.68 18.42
C SER A 194 8.63 6.98 19.72
N GLY A 195 8.88 5.66 19.67
CA GLY A 195 9.01 4.83 20.88
C GLY A 195 7.71 4.68 21.69
N ALA A 196 6.57 5.15 21.15
CA ALA A 196 5.29 5.11 21.83
C ALA A 196 4.59 3.76 21.68
N GLN A 197 3.70 3.49 22.63
CA GLN A 197 2.68 2.46 22.51
C GLN A 197 1.60 2.91 21.52
N LEU A 198 0.89 1.98 20.89
CA LEU A 198 -0.20 2.29 19.96
C LEU A 198 -1.53 1.77 20.47
N LEU A 199 -2.52 2.67 20.54
CA LEU A 199 -3.91 2.33 20.78
C LEU A 199 -4.75 2.54 19.50
N ASP A 200 -5.59 1.55 19.18
CA ASP A 200 -6.74 1.71 18.29
C ASP A 200 -8.05 1.43 19.08
N PRO A 201 -8.81 2.46 19.50
CA PRO A 201 -10.01 2.30 20.32
C PRO A 201 -11.28 1.93 19.51
N PHE A 202 -11.16 1.81 18.19
CA PHE A 202 -12.19 1.32 17.28
C PHE A 202 -11.58 0.28 16.33
N CYS A 203 -10.88 -0.72 16.90
CA CYS A 203 -9.97 -1.54 16.13
C CYS A 203 -10.65 -2.44 15.10
N GLY A 204 -11.94 -2.73 15.26
CA GLY A 204 -12.65 -3.67 14.42
C GLY A 204 -11.90 -4.99 14.32
N SER A 205 -11.57 -5.40 13.09
CA SER A 205 -10.74 -6.58 12.80
C SER A 205 -9.22 -6.38 12.99
N GLY A 206 -8.77 -5.32 13.65
CA GLY A 206 -7.38 -5.07 14.08
C GLY A 206 -6.42 -4.56 12.99
N THR A 207 -6.92 -4.07 11.85
CA THR A 207 -6.07 -3.78 10.66
C THR A 207 -4.89 -2.85 10.95
N VAL A 208 -5.11 -1.76 11.69
CA VAL A 208 -4.05 -0.78 12.03
C VAL A 208 -2.95 -1.44 12.85
N LEU A 209 -3.34 -2.18 13.89
CA LEU A 209 -2.43 -2.86 14.81
C LEU A 209 -1.65 -3.97 14.09
N PHE A 210 -2.28 -4.69 13.15
CA PHE A 210 -1.60 -5.69 12.33
C PHE A 210 -0.55 -5.10 11.39
N GLU A 211 -0.87 -3.99 10.74
CA GLU A 211 0.11 -3.31 9.88
C GLU A 211 1.24 -2.70 10.71
N ALA A 212 0.98 -2.26 11.95
CA ALA A 212 2.02 -1.82 12.88
C ALA A 212 2.96 -2.98 13.27
N ALA A 213 2.40 -4.10 13.75
CA ALA A 213 3.17 -5.28 14.17
C ALA A 213 4.00 -5.91 13.03
N THR A 214 3.49 -5.85 11.80
CA THR A 214 4.12 -6.51 10.65
C THR A 214 4.83 -5.55 9.71
N PHE A 215 4.95 -4.26 10.06
CA PHE A 215 5.47 -3.24 9.15
C PHE A 215 6.85 -3.59 8.63
N PHE A 216 7.76 -3.99 9.52
CA PHE A 216 9.12 -4.39 9.19
C PHE A 216 9.27 -5.90 8.91
N GLN A 217 8.17 -6.62 8.69
CA GLN A 217 8.21 -8.06 8.38
C GLN A 217 8.13 -8.32 6.88
N LYS A 218 8.84 -9.36 6.43
CA LYS A 218 8.74 -9.88 5.06
C LYS A 218 7.36 -10.52 4.83
N ILE A 219 6.67 -10.10 3.78
CA ILE A 219 5.46 -10.75 3.26
C ILE A 219 5.87 -12.10 2.64
N LYS A 220 5.49 -13.20 3.29
CA LYS A 220 5.80 -14.58 2.87
C LYS A 220 4.55 -15.39 2.44
N SER A 221 3.37 -14.95 2.87
CA SER A 221 2.09 -15.64 2.76
C SER A 221 1.43 -15.62 1.37
N ARG A 222 2.11 -15.08 0.35
CA ARG A 222 1.55 -14.96 -1.00
C ARG A 222 2.60 -15.05 -2.10
N ALA A 223 2.13 -15.45 -3.29
CA ALA A 223 2.92 -15.45 -4.51
C ALA A 223 2.94 -14.05 -5.16
N PHE A 224 3.95 -13.84 -5.99
CA PHE A 224 4.12 -12.64 -6.81
C PHE A 224 4.39 -13.05 -8.26
N THR A 225 3.83 -12.31 -9.22
CA THR A 225 3.92 -12.66 -10.66
C THR A 225 5.35 -12.76 -11.16
N TYR A 226 6.29 -12.00 -10.59
CA TYR A 226 7.70 -12.09 -10.98
C TYR A 226 8.31 -13.47 -10.81
N GLN A 227 7.77 -14.29 -9.90
CA GLN A 227 8.23 -15.66 -9.67
C GLN A 227 7.92 -16.60 -10.85
N GLY A 228 7.07 -16.16 -11.78
CA GLY A 228 6.78 -16.86 -13.04
C GLY A 228 7.64 -16.42 -14.23
N PHE A 229 8.49 -15.40 -14.06
CA PHE A 229 9.33 -14.89 -15.14
C PHE A 229 10.44 -15.90 -15.50
N ARG A 230 11.08 -15.72 -16.67
CA ARG A 230 12.15 -16.61 -17.14
C ARG A 230 13.27 -16.70 -16.09
N LYS A 231 13.95 -17.85 -16.00
CA LYS A 231 15.03 -18.10 -15.01
C LYS A 231 16.15 -17.05 -15.01
N ASN A 232 16.45 -16.39 -16.12
CA ASN A 232 17.45 -15.30 -16.17
C ASN A 232 16.93 -13.97 -15.57
N PHE A 233 15.63 -13.91 -15.26
CA PHE A 233 14.94 -12.88 -14.48
C PHE A 233 14.68 -13.35 -13.03
N ALA A 234 14.95 -14.61 -12.68
CA ALA A 234 14.90 -15.08 -11.31
C ALA A 234 16.29 -14.88 -10.70
N VAL A 235 16.47 -13.77 -9.96
CA VAL A 235 17.79 -13.48 -9.39
C VAL A 235 18.19 -14.60 -8.43
N THR A 236 19.38 -15.15 -8.67
CA THR A 236 19.99 -16.24 -7.89
C THR A 236 20.53 -15.76 -6.54
N ALA A 237 20.72 -14.45 -6.38
CA ALA A 237 21.06 -13.80 -5.11
C ALA A 237 19.81 -13.10 -4.53
N ALA A 238 19.35 -13.54 -3.35
CA ALA A 238 18.32 -12.82 -2.63
C ALA A 238 18.87 -11.44 -2.20
N TYR A 239 18.20 -10.35 -2.57
CA TYR A 239 18.50 -9.04 -1.99
C TYR A 239 18.26 -9.10 -0.48
N LYS A 240 19.32 -8.90 0.31
CA LYS A 240 19.25 -9.00 1.77
C LYS A 240 18.72 -7.67 2.33
N VAL A 241 17.48 -7.69 2.77
CA VAL A 241 16.89 -6.58 3.54
C VAL A 241 17.05 -6.90 5.02
N GLU A 242 17.88 -6.13 5.71
CA GLU A 242 18.06 -6.22 7.16
C GLU A 242 17.04 -5.29 7.83
N LEU A 243 16.07 -5.88 8.51
CA LEU A 243 15.01 -5.16 9.18
C LEU A 243 15.11 -5.38 10.68
N LYS A 244 15.15 -4.28 11.43
CA LYS A 244 15.04 -4.30 12.88
C LYS A 244 13.57 -4.17 13.25
N GLN A 245 13.04 -5.18 13.94
CA GLN A 245 11.71 -5.08 14.52
C GLN A 245 11.79 -4.21 15.78
N PRO A 246 11.03 -3.10 15.86
CA PRO A 246 10.85 -2.42 17.13
C PRO A 246 10.05 -3.31 18.08
N ASP A 247 10.34 -3.23 19.37
CA ASP A 247 9.46 -3.78 20.40
C ASP A 247 8.26 -2.82 20.56
N LEU A 248 7.05 -3.34 20.33
CA LEU A 248 5.84 -2.54 20.23
C LEU A 248 4.78 -3.06 21.20
N ARG A 249 4.28 -2.18 22.05
CA ARG A 249 3.05 -2.45 22.81
C ARG A 249 1.85 -1.95 22.02
N LEU A 250 1.05 -2.90 21.55
CA LEU A 250 -0.13 -2.66 20.71
C LEU A 250 -1.39 -3.01 21.49
N ILE A 251 -2.34 -2.09 21.50
CA ILE A 251 -3.58 -2.18 22.28
C ILE A 251 -4.75 -1.90 21.33
N GLY A 252 -5.75 -2.78 21.35
CA GLY A 252 -6.96 -2.63 20.54
C GLY A 252 -8.21 -2.77 21.37
N SER A 253 -9.19 -1.91 21.13
CA SER A 253 -10.54 -2.14 21.66
C SER A 253 -11.62 -1.87 20.64
N ASP A 254 -12.74 -2.52 20.85
CA ASP A 254 -13.97 -2.33 20.10
C ASP A 254 -15.15 -2.68 21.01
N VAL A 255 -16.30 -2.04 20.80
CA VAL A 255 -17.54 -2.39 21.51
C VAL A 255 -18.08 -3.74 21.07
N SER A 256 -17.75 -4.19 19.87
CA SER A 256 -18.21 -5.44 19.29
C SER A 256 -17.36 -6.64 19.72
N PRO A 257 -17.91 -7.61 20.48
CA PRO A 257 -17.20 -8.83 20.82
C PRO A 257 -16.80 -9.66 19.60
N THR A 258 -17.63 -9.64 18.54
CA THR A 258 -17.35 -10.39 17.30
C THR A 258 -16.18 -9.77 16.54
N ALA A 259 -16.03 -8.45 16.55
CA ALA A 259 -14.89 -7.77 15.96
C ALA A 259 -13.59 -8.11 16.71
N ILE A 260 -13.61 -8.07 18.04
CA ILE A 260 -12.48 -8.48 18.88
C ILE A 260 -12.10 -9.94 18.65
N GLN A 261 -13.08 -10.86 18.59
CA GLN A 261 -12.79 -12.25 18.27
C GLN A 261 -12.09 -12.42 16.91
N ALA A 262 -12.56 -11.70 15.88
CA ALA A 262 -11.93 -11.70 14.56
C ALA A 262 -10.52 -11.12 14.59
N ALA A 263 -10.29 -10.04 15.35
CA ALA A 263 -8.98 -9.44 15.55
C ALA A 263 -8.02 -10.44 16.22
N THR A 264 -8.41 -11.05 17.34
CA THR A 264 -7.60 -12.06 18.04
C THR A 264 -7.22 -13.22 17.11
N GLY A 265 -8.16 -13.79 16.35
CA GLY A 265 -7.85 -14.88 15.42
C GLY A 265 -6.92 -14.49 14.26
N ASN A 266 -6.97 -13.23 13.81
CA ASN A 266 -6.02 -12.68 12.84
C ASN A 266 -4.61 -12.51 13.46
N ALA A 267 -4.53 -12.08 14.73
CA ALA A 267 -3.27 -11.93 15.46
C ALA A 267 -2.56 -13.26 15.66
N GLU A 268 -3.29 -14.28 16.10
CA GLU A 268 -2.80 -15.65 16.25
C GLU A 268 -2.29 -16.21 14.92
N SER A 269 -3.06 -16.03 13.84
CA SER A 269 -2.67 -16.48 12.50
C SER A 269 -1.40 -15.78 11.99
N ALA A 270 -1.21 -14.52 12.33
CA ALA A 270 -0.03 -13.73 11.97
C ALA A 270 1.13 -13.87 12.97
N LYS A 271 0.93 -14.56 14.09
CA LYS A 271 1.89 -14.69 15.20
C LYS A 271 2.37 -13.32 15.72
N VAL A 272 1.43 -12.42 15.97
CA VAL A 272 1.71 -11.10 16.54
C VAL A 272 0.95 -10.93 17.84
N GLU A 273 1.55 -10.20 18.78
CA GLU A 273 0.99 -9.94 20.10
C GLU A 273 0.29 -8.57 20.12
N VAL A 274 -0.98 -8.56 20.55
CA VAL A 274 -1.81 -7.36 20.69
C VAL A 274 -2.74 -7.57 21.89
N ASP A 275 -2.84 -6.59 22.77
CA ASP A 275 -3.78 -6.59 23.90
C ASP A 275 -5.18 -6.13 23.41
N PHE A 276 -6.06 -7.09 23.12
CA PHE A 276 -7.41 -6.81 22.65
C PHE A 276 -8.43 -6.84 23.79
N LYS A 277 -9.30 -5.82 23.84
CA LYS A 277 -10.37 -5.70 24.85
C LYS A 277 -11.71 -5.36 24.21
N VAL A 278 -12.77 -6.02 24.67
CA VAL A 278 -14.13 -5.54 24.42
C VAL A 278 -14.37 -4.36 25.34
N LYS A 279 -14.30 -3.14 24.81
CA LYS A 279 -14.35 -1.90 25.59
C LYS A 279 -14.75 -0.72 24.69
N SER A 280 -15.65 0.15 25.16
CA SER A 280 -15.97 1.39 24.45
C SER A 280 -14.81 2.38 24.51
N ALA A 281 -14.62 3.15 23.44
CA ALA A 281 -13.71 4.28 23.40
C ALA A 281 -13.98 5.30 24.52
N GLU A 282 -15.23 5.38 25.00
CA GLU A 282 -15.63 6.30 26.05
C GLU A 282 -15.34 5.79 27.46
N ASP A 283 -15.06 4.50 27.62
CA ASP A 283 -14.83 3.86 28.93
C ASP A 283 -13.35 3.89 29.35
N TYR A 284 -12.49 4.50 28.54
CA TYR A 284 -11.10 4.73 28.93
C TYR A 284 -11.01 5.72 30.08
N THR A 285 -10.15 5.41 31.04
CA THR A 285 -9.84 6.23 32.22
C THR A 285 -8.35 6.54 32.28
N SER A 286 -7.98 7.58 33.03
CA SER A 286 -6.58 7.93 33.23
C SER A 286 -5.87 6.80 33.97
N GLY A 287 -4.79 6.27 33.39
CA GLY A 287 -4.02 5.14 33.95
C GLY A 287 -4.28 3.78 33.28
N ASP A 288 -5.31 3.65 32.44
CA ASP A 288 -5.55 2.42 31.68
C ASP A 288 -4.38 2.04 30.77
N ILE A 289 -3.68 3.06 30.25
CA ILE A 289 -2.56 2.91 29.31
C ILE A 289 -1.43 3.84 29.74
N GLY A 290 -0.20 3.31 29.74
CA GLY A 290 0.99 4.09 30.09
C GLY A 290 1.49 4.99 28.96
N GLU A 291 2.28 6.00 29.30
CA GLU A 291 2.97 6.87 28.36
C GLU A 291 4.37 6.32 27.98
N PRO A 292 4.97 6.73 26.84
CA PRO A 292 4.39 7.55 25.78
C PRO A 292 3.34 6.78 24.96
N LEU A 293 2.23 7.45 24.62
CA LEU A 293 1.08 6.86 23.93
C LEU A 293 0.76 7.61 22.64
N MET A 294 0.53 6.84 21.58
CA MET A 294 -0.11 7.32 20.35
C MET A 294 -1.44 6.61 20.11
N VAL A 295 -2.38 7.33 19.53
CA VAL A 295 -3.67 6.78 19.09
C VAL A 295 -3.73 6.84 17.57
N LEU A 296 -4.13 5.75 16.91
CA LEU A 296 -4.45 5.76 15.48
C LEU A 296 -5.68 4.89 15.25
N SER A 297 -6.73 5.48 14.69
CA SER A 297 -8.00 4.80 14.55
C SER A 297 -8.75 5.15 13.27
N ASN A 298 -9.55 4.19 12.81
CA ASN A 298 -10.55 4.35 11.76
C ASN A 298 -11.94 4.18 12.38
N PRO A 299 -12.44 5.20 13.12
CA PRO A 299 -13.74 5.12 13.77
C PRO A 299 -14.88 4.95 12.75
N PRO A 300 -16.06 4.49 13.18
CA PRO A 300 -17.23 4.43 12.31
C PRO A 300 -17.63 5.83 11.80
N TYR A 301 -18.08 5.92 10.55
CA TYR A 301 -18.60 7.18 9.97
C TYR A 301 -19.65 6.96 8.86
N GLY A 302 -20.65 7.86 8.80
CA GLY A 302 -21.77 7.82 7.83
C GLY A 302 -22.92 6.90 8.25
N ASP A 303 -23.91 6.68 7.37
CA ASP A 303 -25.08 5.81 7.57
C ASP A 303 -24.74 4.31 7.79
N ARG A 304 -23.44 3.98 7.86
CA ARG A 304 -22.92 2.60 7.88
C ARG A 304 -22.77 2.01 9.27
N VAL A 305 -22.90 2.80 10.32
CA VAL A 305 -23.16 2.32 11.68
C VAL A 305 -23.96 3.46 12.33
N GLY A 306 -25.07 3.13 13.00
CA GLY A 306 -25.96 4.09 13.65
C GLY A 306 -25.28 4.94 14.74
N LEU A 307 -24.41 5.86 14.35
CA LEU A 307 -23.88 6.92 15.22
C LEU A 307 -24.91 8.03 15.48
N GLU A 308 -26.15 7.83 15.04
CA GLU A 308 -27.30 8.58 15.54
C GLU A 308 -27.93 7.92 16.79
N SER A 309 -27.54 6.70 17.20
CA SER A 309 -28.32 5.93 18.20
C SER A 309 -27.84 5.95 19.65
N ASP A 310 -26.69 6.53 20.03
CA ASP A 310 -26.20 6.52 21.44
C ASP A 310 -25.72 7.88 21.98
N GLY A 311 -26.27 9.00 21.50
CA GLY A 311 -26.25 10.28 22.21
C GLY A 311 -24.95 11.10 22.22
N ALA A 312 -23.77 10.50 22.01
CA ALA A 312 -22.50 11.23 21.95
C ALA A 312 -22.01 11.45 20.50
N THR A 313 -21.62 12.69 20.17
CA THR A 313 -21.05 12.98 18.84
C THR A 313 -19.61 12.49 18.74
N MET A 314 -19.14 12.14 17.52
CA MET A 314 -17.71 11.79 17.30
C MET A 314 -16.73 12.87 17.81
N HIS A 315 -17.18 14.14 17.88
CA HIS A 315 -16.40 15.19 18.53
C HIS A 315 -16.20 14.95 20.02
N GLU A 316 -17.25 14.60 20.76
CA GLU A 316 -17.20 14.34 22.20
C GLU A 316 -16.34 13.12 22.51
N VAL A 317 -16.44 12.06 21.71
CA VAL A 317 -15.62 10.85 21.91
C VAL A 317 -14.13 11.15 21.71
N ILE A 318 -13.78 11.89 20.65
CA ILE A 318 -12.39 12.32 20.41
C ILE A 318 -11.90 13.23 21.55
N GLU A 319 -12.70 14.22 21.95
CA GLU A 319 -12.33 15.13 23.03
C GLU A 319 -12.09 14.38 24.35
N LYS A 320 -13.01 13.51 24.75
CA LYS A 320 -12.90 12.67 25.95
C LYS A 320 -11.64 11.81 25.92
N LEU A 321 -11.39 11.10 24.81
CA LEU A 321 -10.18 10.28 24.64
C LEU A 321 -8.90 11.12 24.81
N LEU A 322 -8.82 12.28 24.14
CA LEU A 322 -7.63 13.13 24.16
C LEU A 322 -7.37 13.79 25.51
N MET A 323 -8.43 14.17 26.23
CA MET A 323 -8.32 14.76 27.58
C MET A 323 -7.98 13.71 28.63
N THR A 324 -8.52 12.49 28.51
CA THR A 324 -8.34 11.41 29.49
C THR A 324 -7.01 10.68 29.35
N LEU A 325 -6.65 10.28 28.12
CA LEU A 325 -5.43 9.49 27.86
C LEU A 325 -4.21 10.35 27.52
N GLN A 326 -4.44 11.63 27.21
CA GLN A 326 -3.40 12.62 26.89
C GLN A 326 -2.29 12.14 25.93
N PRO A 327 -2.60 11.42 24.83
CA PRO A 327 -1.59 10.88 23.93
C PRO A 327 -0.70 11.97 23.35
N MET A 328 0.57 11.67 23.12
CA MET A 328 1.49 12.63 22.48
C MET A 328 1.02 12.99 21.05
N LYS A 329 0.36 12.04 20.38
CA LYS A 329 -0.23 12.23 19.05
C LYS A 329 -1.40 11.28 18.84
N ALA A 330 -2.47 11.76 18.23
CA ALA A 330 -3.65 10.98 17.90
C ALA A 330 -4.11 11.24 16.46
N GLY A 331 -4.34 10.17 15.70
CA GLY A 331 -4.79 10.21 14.32
C GLY A 331 -6.17 9.54 14.19
N PHE A 332 -7.12 10.25 13.59
CA PHE A 332 -8.46 9.70 13.33
C PHE A 332 -8.79 9.82 11.83
N LEU A 333 -9.13 8.70 11.20
CA LEU A 333 -9.58 8.68 9.81
C LEU A 333 -11.08 8.98 9.76
N LEU A 334 -11.45 10.13 9.20
CA LEU A 334 -12.82 10.62 9.19
C LEU A 334 -13.18 11.20 7.82
N PRO A 335 -14.47 11.30 7.46
CA PRO A 335 -14.90 11.93 6.21
C PRO A 335 -14.35 13.35 6.06
N THR A 336 -14.05 13.76 4.84
CA THR A 336 -13.57 15.13 4.53
C THR A 336 -14.51 16.24 4.99
N LYS A 337 -15.81 15.96 5.13
CA LYS A 337 -16.82 16.88 5.68
C LYS A 337 -16.73 17.11 7.19
N PHE A 338 -16.00 16.26 7.92
CA PHE A 338 -15.80 16.41 9.36
C PHE A 338 -14.94 17.65 9.64
N GLN A 339 -15.37 18.51 10.56
CA GLN A 339 -14.68 19.73 10.93
C GLN A 339 -13.98 19.57 12.28
N PRO A 340 -12.67 19.30 12.34
CA PRO A 340 -11.98 19.05 13.62
C PRO A 340 -12.07 20.29 14.52
N LYS A 341 -12.43 20.09 15.79
CA LYS A 341 -12.40 21.16 16.79
C LYS A 341 -10.98 21.36 17.29
N SER A 342 -10.57 22.61 17.49
CA SER A 342 -9.34 22.89 18.24
C SER A 342 -9.58 22.51 19.70
N LEU A 343 -8.68 21.72 20.26
CA LEU A 343 -8.75 21.26 21.65
C LEU A 343 -7.58 21.84 22.44
N GLN A 344 -7.82 22.20 23.69
CA GLN A 344 -6.78 22.76 24.54
C GLN A 344 -5.59 21.80 24.64
N GLY A 345 -4.38 22.31 24.40
CA GLY A 345 -3.15 21.51 24.42
C GLY A 345 -2.87 20.69 23.16
N TYR A 346 -3.74 20.70 22.15
CA TYR A 346 -3.53 19.98 20.88
C TYR A 346 -3.57 20.91 19.67
N LYS A 347 -2.64 20.67 18.74
CA LYS A 347 -2.64 21.28 17.41
C LYS A 347 -3.06 20.25 16.37
N VAL A 348 -3.96 20.65 15.47
CA VAL A 348 -4.37 19.81 14.33
C VAL A 348 -3.53 20.17 13.11
N LYS A 349 -2.86 19.20 12.52
CA LYS A 349 -2.08 19.39 11.27
C LYS A 349 -2.97 19.31 10.04
N ARG A 350 -2.46 19.78 8.90
CA ARG A 350 -3.07 19.55 7.59
C ARG A 350 -3.26 18.04 7.38
N PRO A 351 -4.47 17.58 7.02
CA PRO A 351 -4.73 16.15 6.94
C PRO A 351 -4.10 15.51 5.69
N LEU A 352 -3.70 14.25 5.82
CA LEU A 352 -3.49 13.35 4.69
C LEU A 352 -4.87 12.94 4.13
N SER A 353 -5.14 13.29 2.88
CA SER A 353 -6.44 13.03 2.22
C SER A 353 -6.34 11.90 1.20
N PHE A 354 -7.28 10.96 1.23
CA PHE A 354 -7.39 9.88 0.24
C PHE A 354 -8.79 9.27 0.22
N LYS A 355 -9.06 8.35 -0.72
CA LYS A 355 -10.32 7.60 -0.78
C LYS A 355 -10.20 6.28 -0.03
N ASN A 356 -11.07 6.05 0.94
CA ASN A 356 -11.22 4.76 1.63
C ASN A 356 -12.61 4.17 1.32
N GLY A 357 -12.66 3.02 0.65
CA GLY A 357 -13.95 2.38 0.29
C GLY A 357 -14.88 3.25 -0.57
N GLY A 358 -14.33 4.15 -1.38
CA GLY A 358 -15.07 5.09 -2.21
C GLY A 358 -15.40 6.44 -1.54
N ILE A 359 -15.17 6.57 -0.23
CA ILE A 359 -15.43 7.77 0.55
C ILE A 359 -14.15 8.62 0.63
N ASP A 360 -14.26 9.92 0.37
CA ASP A 360 -13.16 10.87 0.58
C ASP A 360 -12.96 11.13 2.08
N VAL A 361 -11.80 10.73 2.60
CA VAL A 361 -11.44 10.79 4.02
C VAL A 361 -10.16 11.59 4.24
N ASN A 362 -10.04 12.10 5.45
CA ASN A 362 -8.89 12.80 5.99
C ASN A 362 -8.37 12.06 7.22
N LEU A 363 -7.06 11.90 7.33
CA LEU A 363 -6.42 11.59 8.61
C LEU A 363 -6.21 12.90 9.38
N PHE A 364 -7.04 13.15 10.38
CA PHE A 364 -6.88 14.30 11.27
C PHE A 364 -5.91 13.95 12.40
N VAL A 365 -4.79 14.67 12.45
CA VAL A 365 -3.71 14.41 13.41
C VAL A 365 -3.67 15.51 14.46
N TYR A 366 -4.04 15.15 15.69
CA TYR A 366 -3.89 15.94 16.89
C TYR A 366 -2.52 15.69 17.48
N THR A 367 -1.68 16.72 17.59
CA THR A 367 -0.36 16.64 18.23
C THR A 367 -0.38 17.46 19.50
N ARG A 368 -0.02 16.85 20.64
CA ARG A 368 0.07 17.54 21.92
C ARG A 368 1.20 18.56 21.85
N GLY A 369 0.93 19.81 22.25
CA GLY A 369 1.96 20.84 22.34
C GLY A 369 2.99 20.46 23.39
N GLY A 370 4.28 20.55 23.04
CA GLY A 370 5.34 20.51 24.05
C GLY A 370 5.16 21.69 25.03
N ARG A 371 5.38 21.43 26.32
CA ARG A 371 5.49 22.52 27.31
C ARG A 371 6.68 23.41 26.99
#